data_AF-A0A9E5NL87-F1
#
_entry.id   AF-A0A9E5NL87-F1
#
_cell.length_a   1.000
_cell.length_b   1.000
_cell.length_c   1.000
_cell.angle_alpha   90.00
_cell.angle_beta   90.00
_cell.angle_gamma   90.00
#
_symmetry.space_group_name_H-M   'P 1'
#
loop_
_entity.id
_entity.type
_entity.pdbx_description
1 polymer ?
#
loop_
_entity_poly.entity_id
_entity_poly.type
_entity_poly.pdbx_seq_one_letter_code
_entity_poly.pdbx_strand_id
1 'polypeptide(L)' 'LLLIVDEVLSGFGRTGEWFGIDHYPYIQPDIMAVAKGLTSGYAPLGATIVSRHIAGHFDEHTL' A
#
# COMPACT_ATOMS: atom_id res chain seq x y z
N LEU A 1 -11.73 4.74 12.54
CA LEU A 1 -10.73 5.55 11.80
C LEU A 1 -10.02 4.58 10.87
N LEU A 2 -9.74 4.97 9.63
CA LEU A 2 -8.92 4.18 8.71
C LEU A 2 -7.50 4.75 8.66
N LEU A 3 -6.50 3.88 8.67
CA LEU A 3 -5.09 4.24 8.48
C LEU A 3 -4.68 4.02 7.03
N ILE A 4 -4.26 5.10 6.36
CA ILE A 4 -3.67 5.07 5.03
C ILE A 4 -2.18 5.37 5.16
N VAL A 5 -1.35 4.48 4.62
CA VAL A 5 0.10 4.74 4.51
C VAL A 5 0.46 4.99 3.05
N ASP A 6 1.13 6.11 2.80
CA ASP A 6 1.62 6.47 1.47
C ASP A 6 3.04 5.93 1.29
N GLU A 7 3.15 4.83 0.56
CA GLU A 7 4.38 4.12 0.25
C GLU A 7 4.87 4.41 -1.16
N VAL A 8 4.36 5.47 -1.81
CA VAL A 8 4.76 5.83 -3.17
C VAL A 8 6.26 6.14 -3.24
N LEU A 9 6.85 6.73 -2.20
CA LEU A 9 8.29 6.98 -2.12
C LEU A 9 9.04 5.90 -1.33
N SER A 10 8.52 5.53 -0.16
CA SER A 10 9.22 4.70 0.83
C SER A 10 9.14 3.19 0.56
N GLY A 11 8.20 2.75 -0.28
CA GLY A 11 8.05 1.34 -0.64
C GLY A 11 9.18 0.82 -1.54
N PHE A 12 9.20 -0.50 -1.70
CA PHE A 12 10.12 -1.25 -2.56
C PHE A 12 11.60 -1.03 -2.22
N GLY A 13 11.96 -1.14 -0.94
CA GLY A 13 13.35 -1.15 -0.50
C GLY A 13 13.97 0.22 -0.27
N ARG A 14 13.24 1.33 -0.44
CA ARG A 14 13.81 2.69 -0.35
C ARG A 14 14.46 2.98 1.00
N THR A 15 13.88 2.45 2.08
CA THR A 15 14.32 2.69 3.46
C THR A 15 15.13 1.52 4.04
N GLY A 16 15.43 0.50 3.25
CA GLY A 16 16.13 -0.72 3.69
C GLY A 16 15.20 -1.88 4.07
N GLU A 17 13.89 -1.63 4.18
CA GLU A 17 12.84 -2.65 4.32
C GLU A 17 11.94 -2.68 3.08
N TRP A 18 11.11 -3.71 2.93
CA TRP A 18 10.20 -3.81 1.78
C TRP A 18 9.24 -2.62 1.68
N PHE A 19 8.64 -2.22 2.79
CA PHE A 19 7.83 -1.02 2.91
C PHE A 19 8.28 -0.16 4.10
N GLY A 20 8.03 1.16 4.04
CA GLY A 20 8.30 2.06 5.15
C GLY A 20 7.57 1.68 6.45
N ILE A 21 6.37 1.11 6.33
CA ILE A 21 5.57 0.62 7.46
C ILE A 21 6.19 -0.59 8.17
N ASP A 22 7.07 -1.37 7.49
CA ASP A 22 7.70 -2.55 8.08
C ASP A 22 8.69 -2.19 9.21
N HIS A 23 9.15 -0.93 9.28
CA HIS A 23 9.90 -0.40 10.41
C HIS A 23 9.05 -0.28 11.70
N TYR A 24 7.72 -0.39 11.60
CA TYR A 24 6.76 -0.24 12.68
C TYR A 24 5.88 -1.49 12.83
N PRO A 25 6.42 -2.60 13.36
CA PRO A 25 5.80 -3.94 13.27
C PRO A 25 4.45 -4.11 13.98
N TYR A 26 4.08 -3.16 14.85
CA TYR A 26 2.82 -3.17 15.59
C TYR A 26 1.71 -2.35 14.93
N ILE A 27 1.99 -1.70 13.80
CA ILE A 27 1.04 -0.88 13.05
C ILE A 27 0.56 -1.64 11.82
N GLN A 28 -0.75 -1.82 11.70
CA GLN A 28 -1.36 -2.46 10.54
C GLN A 28 -2.16 -1.42 9.75
N PRO A 29 -1.75 -1.07 8.51
CA PRO A 29 -2.49 -0.14 7.68
C PRO A 29 -3.75 -0.79 7.11
N ASP A 30 -4.81 0.00 6.94
CA ASP A 30 -6.03 -0.44 6.27
C ASP A 30 -5.90 -0.32 4.74
N ILE A 31 -5.16 0.71 4.30
CA ILE A 31 -4.93 1.04 2.89
C ILE A 31 -3.46 1.44 2.70
N MET A 32 -2.85 1.03 1.59
CA MET A 32 -1.52 1.48 1.16
C MET A 32 -1.58 2.06 -0.25
N ALA A 33 -0.93 3.20 -0.48
CA ALA A 33 -0.70 3.74 -1.81
C ALA A 33 0.71 3.39 -2.29
N VAL A 34 0.86 2.82 -3.49
CA VAL A 34 2.16 2.43 -4.06
C VAL A 34 2.28 2.85 -5.54
N ALA A 35 3.47 3.24 -5.96
CA ALA A 35 3.83 3.54 -7.35
C ALA A 35 5.37 3.54 -7.47
N LYS A 36 5.97 4.38 -8.34
CA LYS A 36 7.42 4.62 -8.49
C LYS A 36 8.26 3.33 -8.49
N GLY A 37 8.78 2.93 -7.33
CA GLY A 37 9.57 1.71 -7.14
C GLY A 37 8.84 0.44 -7.56
N LEU A 38 7.50 0.45 -7.58
CA LEU A 38 6.65 -0.66 -8.02
C LEU A 38 7.04 -1.22 -9.39
N THR A 39 7.39 -0.33 -10.33
CA THR A 39 7.84 -0.72 -11.67
C THR A 39 9.29 -0.33 -11.92
N SER A 40 10.02 0.13 -10.89
CA SER A 40 11.33 0.77 -11.05
C SER A 40 11.36 1.90 -12.09
N GLY A 41 10.21 2.52 -12.36
CA GLY A 41 10.05 3.54 -13.39
C GLY A 41 9.96 3.02 -14.84
N TYR A 42 9.91 1.71 -15.08
CA TYR A 42 9.84 1.14 -16.44
C TYR A 42 8.47 1.31 -17.11
N ALA A 43 7.41 1.44 -16.33
CA ALA A 43 6.07 1.67 -16.83
C ALA A 43 5.26 2.54 -15.85
N PRO A 44 4.32 3.37 -16.34
CA PRO A 44 3.42 4.11 -15.47
C PRO A 44 2.44 3.14 -14.81
N LEU A 45 2.62 2.91 -13.51
CA LEU A 45 1.73 2.09 -12.71
C LEU A 45 1.66 2.64 -11.29
N GLY A 46 0.44 2.70 -10.78
CA GLY A 46 0.15 2.91 -9.36
C GLY A 46 -0.87 1.88 -8.92
N ALA A 47 -0.90 1.59 -7.63
CA ALA A 47 -1.89 0.70 -7.04
C ALA A 47 -2.30 1.19 -5.64
N THR A 48 -3.54 0.86 -5.29
CA THR A 48 -4.06 1.00 -3.93
C THR A 48 -4.29 -0.41 -3.41
N ILE A 49 -3.54 -0.77 -2.36
CA ILE A 49 -3.66 -2.06 -1.69
C ILE A 49 -4.60 -1.85 -0.52
N VAL A 50 -5.60 -2.71 -0.36
CA VAL A 50 -6.59 -2.62 0.70
C VAL A 50 -6.62 -3.89 1.54
N SER A 51 -6.86 -3.74 2.84
CA SER A 51 -7.05 -4.88 3.73
C SER A 51 -8.31 -5.67 3.37
N ARG A 52 -8.36 -6.95 3.80
CA ARG A 52 -9.46 -7.86 3.47
C ARG A 52 -10.84 -7.33 3.85
N HIS A 53 -10.98 -6.64 4.98
CA HIS A 53 -12.28 -6.15 5.42
C HIS A 53 -12.81 -5.03 4.50
N ILE A 54 -11.91 -4.20 3.95
CA ILE A 54 -12.26 -3.20 2.94
C ILE A 54 -12.59 -3.89 1.62
N ALA A 55 -11.75 -4.83 1.17
CA ALA A 55 -12.01 -5.58 -0.06
C ALA A 55 -13.38 -6.28 -0.03
N GLY A 56 -13.69 -6.97 1.07
CA GLY A 56 -14.95 -7.70 1.23
C GLY A 56 -16.18 -6.82 1.18
N HIS A 57 -16.08 -5.54 1.58
CA HIS A 57 -17.20 -4.60 1.43
C HIS A 57 -17.59 -4.42 -0.05
N PHE A 58 -16.59 -4.31 -0.94
CA PHE A 58 -16.81 -4.11 -2.38
C PHE A 58 -17.14 -5.41 -3.12
N ASP A 59 -16.78 -6.58 -2.57
CA ASP A 59 -17.23 -7.87 -3.10
C ASP A 59 -18.77 -8.00 -3.00
N GLU A 60 -19.36 -7.48 -1.92
CA GLU A 60 -20.81 -7.48 -1.68
C GLU A 60 -21.52 -6.25 -2.28
N HIS A 61 -20.81 -5.13 -2.42
CA HIS A 61 -21.33 -3.84 -2.89
C HIS A 61 -20.53 -3.38 -4.11
N THR A 62 -20.86 -3.95 -5.27
CA THR A 62 -20.22 -3.59 -6.54
C THR A 62 -20.56 -2.15 -6.93
N LEU A 63 -19.55 -1.42 -7.44
CA LEU A 63 -19.68 -0.03 -7.93
C LEU A 63 -20.50 0.07 -9.23
#